data_AF-A0A6N4Q9R7-F1
#
_entry.id   AF-A0A6N4Q9R7-F1
#
_cell.length_a   1.000
_cell.length_b   1.000
_cell.length_c   1.000
_cell.angle_alpha   90.00
_cell.angle_beta   90.00
_cell.angle_gamma   90.00
#
_symmetry.space_group_name_H-M   'P 1'
#
loop_
_entity.id
_entity.type
_entity.pdbx_description
1 polymer ?
#
loop_
_entity_poly.entity_id
_entity_poly.type
_entity_poly.pdbx_seq_one_letter_code
_entity_poly.pdbx_strand_id
1 'polypeptide(L)'
;MKLKTKRFLLAFCFISFSIGAQDGTKLIAWKPIADASGYQIQIKEKSGKIVIDKKIDTPYHSIEDLPSGVYLVRTAPLNLFKKPAVWSIWKDLEVIISEPPLVVTEEEKPIILPKSETKSEKTISNLTIEGEHFLEATKVDLTKKNESLPILSKEVKSSERIDLKVDTTEAKTGPYDLTVTNPYQKPKVVSNFLQVEEPKHTTTTDSKQETSVSQKSNPKENPETKKPKVNVPKGKGFHDYTYEEMLAFLESDVAVNCKHTKVPALTLSECHKTYVILNFSGEDNHSVFEFYKLISENQSDRISAYQFFSTNCSPKFRPALERMDLQSKNRSNLDPDERQSLLQELTKFRNCSR
;
A
#
# COMPACT_ATOMS: atom_id res chain seq x y z
N MET A 1 37.09 63.28 42.97
CA MET A 1 36.04 63.49 44.00
C MET A 1 34.68 63.11 43.38
N LYS A 2 34.04 62.07 43.92
CA LYS A 2 32.68 61.55 43.68
C LYS A 2 32.29 61.10 42.25
N LEU A 3 32.40 59.79 42.00
CA LEU A 3 31.66 59.04 40.97
C LEU A 3 30.14 59.20 41.19
N LYS A 4 29.39 59.50 40.13
CA LYS A 4 27.93 59.39 40.09
C LYS A 4 27.52 58.16 39.29
N THR A 5 27.01 57.18 40.00
CA THR A 5 26.32 55.99 39.54
C THR A 5 25.00 56.36 38.86
N LYS A 6 24.75 55.90 37.62
CA LYS A 6 23.40 55.77 37.07
C LYS A 6 23.25 54.45 36.31
N ARG A 7 22.73 53.47 37.06
CA ARG A 7 21.82 52.39 36.69
C ARG A 7 21.87 51.90 35.24
N PHE A 8 22.60 50.81 35.03
CA PHE A 8 22.44 49.92 33.90
C PHE A 8 21.15 49.11 34.12
N LEU A 9 20.11 49.38 33.34
CA LEU A 9 18.89 48.58 33.29
C LEU A 9 19.20 47.37 32.42
N LEU A 10 19.58 46.26 33.06
CA LEU A 10 19.75 44.96 32.41
C LEU A 10 18.34 44.45 32.07
N ALA A 11 17.90 44.68 30.84
CA ALA A 11 16.69 44.07 30.30
C ALA A 11 16.96 42.56 30.12
N PHE A 12 16.55 41.79 31.12
CA PHE A 12 16.56 40.34 31.08
C PHE A 12 15.46 39.90 30.10
N CYS A 13 15.81 39.76 28.82
CA CYS A 13 14.97 39.08 27.83
C CYS A 13 14.84 37.62 28.26
N PHE A 14 13.82 37.31 29.06
CA PHE A 14 13.25 35.97 29.14
C PHE A 14 12.65 35.65 27.77
N ILE A 15 13.50 35.16 26.85
CA ILE A 15 13.02 34.40 25.71
C ILE A 15 12.45 33.12 26.30
N SER A 16 11.17 33.17 26.64
CA SER A 16 10.39 32.00 26.97
C SER A 16 10.27 31.19 25.69
N PHE A 17 11.22 30.28 25.48
CA PHE A 17 11.01 29.18 24.56
C PHE A 17 9.90 28.33 25.18
N SER A 18 8.67 28.58 24.73
CA SER A 18 7.59 27.62 24.88
C SER A 18 7.99 26.37 24.11
N ILE A 19 8.75 25.48 24.77
CA ILE A 19 8.84 24.08 24.39
C ILE A 19 7.50 23.48 24.80
N GLY A 20 6.46 23.85 24.06
CA GLY A 20 5.20 23.14 24.07
C GLY A 20 5.45 21.85 23.32
N ALA A 21 5.33 20.72 24.02
CA ALA A 21 5.12 19.43 23.41
C ALA A 21 4.08 19.61 22.29
N GLN A 22 4.43 19.22 21.06
CA GLN A 22 3.49 19.19 19.94
C GLN A 22 2.55 18.01 20.18
N ASP A 23 1.64 18.15 21.15
CA ASP A 23 0.41 17.37 21.16
C ASP A 23 -0.31 17.74 19.87
N GLY A 24 -0.51 16.72 19.05
CA GLY A 24 -0.93 16.90 17.68
C GLY A 24 -2.34 17.50 17.61
N THR A 25 -2.39 18.81 17.41
CA THR A 25 -3.63 19.55 17.23
C THR A 25 -4.22 19.25 15.84
N LYS A 26 -5.44 18.71 15.82
CA LYS A 26 -6.22 18.47 14.59
C LYS A 26 -6.68 19.81 14.01
N LEU A 27 -5.97 20.31 13.01
CA LEU A 27 -6.24 21.63 12.43
C LEU A 27 -6.28 21.63 10.91
N ILE A 28 -7.12 22.51 10.36
CA ILE A 28 -7.12 22.88 8.94
C ILE A 28 -6.40 24.22 8.85
N ALA A 29 -5.29 24.28 8.11
CA ALA A 29 -4.53 25.50 7.90
C ALA A 29 -4.42 25.86 6.42
N TRP A 30 -4.26 27.15 6.12
CA TRP A 30 -4.03 27.65 4.78
C TRP A 30 -2.99 28.76 4.77
N LYS A 31 -2.48 29.06 3.57
CA LYS A 31 -1.54 30.16 3.39
C LYS A 31 -2.24 31.48 3.71
N PRO A 32 -1.68 32.33 4.60
CA PRO A 32 -2.27 33.61 4.91
C PRO A 32 -2.25 34.53 3.68
N ILE A 33 -3.32 35.31 3.51
CA ILE A 33 -3.46 36.30 2.44
C ILE A 33 -3.18 37.67 3.06
N ALA A 34 -2.25 38.41 2.45
CA ALA A 34 -1.95 39.79 2.84
C ALA A 34 -3.23 40.64 2.73
N ASP A 35 -3.41 41.56 3.68
CA ASP A 35 -4.56 42.49 3.75
C ASP A 35 -5.93 41.86 4.03
N ALA A 36 -6.01 40.54 4.28
CA ALA A 36 -7.23 39.92 4.74
C ALA A 36 -7.53 40.33 6.20
N SER A 37 -8.76 40.79 6.47
CA SER A 37 -9.17 41.18 7.83
C SER A 37 -9.55 39.99 8.73
N GLY A 38 -9.44 38.78 8.19
CA GLY A 38 -9.86 37.50 8.76
C GLY A 38 -10.26 36.53 7.66
N TYR A 39 -10.88 35.42 8.04
CA TYR A 39 -11.32 34.35 7.15
C TYR A 39 -12.71 33.87 7.57
N GLN A 40 -13.42 33.25 6.63
CA GLN A 40 -14.60 32.44 6.90
C GLN A 40 -14.33 31.02 6.43
N ILE A 41 -14.52 30.05 7.32
CA ILE A 41 -14.40 28.63 7.02
C ILE A 41 -15.80 28.01 6.97
N GLN A 42 -16.03 27.20 5.95
CA GLN A 42 -17.23 26.37 5.86
C GLN A 42 -16.85 24.91 5.70
N ILE A 43 -17.49 24.05 6.49
CA ILE A 43 -17.42 22.59 6.36
C ILE A 43 -18.82 22.07 6.18
N LYS A 44 -19.01 21.21 5.18
CA LYS A 44 -20.28 20.51 4.95
C LYS A 44 -20.04 19.02 4.84
N GLU A 45 -21.04 18.24 5.22
CA GLU A 45 -21.08 16.81 4.97
C GLU A 45 -21.22 16.52 3.46
N LYS A 46 -20.93 15.29 3.04
CA LYS A 46 -21.21 14.82 1.67
C LYS A 46 -22.70 14.92 1.30
N SER A 47 -23.60 14.90 2.30
CA SER A 47 -25.04 15.15 2.15
C SER A 47 -25.39 16.58 1.69
N GLY A 48 -24.43 17.51 1.81
CA GLY A 48 -24.61 18.93 1.51
C GLY A 48 -24.95 19.80 2.73
N LYS A 49 -25.23 19.18 3.89
CA LYS A 49 -25.51 19.90 5.14
C LYS A 49 -24.25 20.62 5.65
N ILE A 50 -24.34 21.93 5.84
CA ILE A 50 -23.26 22.72 6.44
C ILE A 50 -23.22 22.43 7.95
N VAL A 51 -22.08 21.94 8.43
CA VAL A 51 -21.85 21.59 9.84
C VAL A 51 -21.00 22.64 10.56
N ILE A 52 -20.14 23.34 9.82
CA ILE A 52 -19.37 24.48 10.34
C ILE A 52 -19.52 25.64 9.36
N ASP A 53 -19.87 26.81 9.89
CA ASP A 53 -19.77 28.10 9.21
C ASP A 53 -19.31 29.14 10.22
N LYS A 54 -18.02 29.49 10.20
CA LYS A 54 -17.40 30.33 11.23
C LYS A 54 -16.49 31.39 10.61
N LYS A 55 -16.56 32.60 11.15
CA LYS A 55 -15.58 33.66 10.89
C LYS A 55 -14.47 33.59 11.93
N ILE A 56 -13.23 33.62 11.48
CA ILE A 56 -12.03 33.50 12.29
C ILE A 56 -11.00 34.54 11.85
N ASP A 57 -10.06 34.84 12.71
CA ASP A 57 -8.99 35.81 12.56
C ASP A 57 -7.62 35.14 12.29
N THR A 58 -7.54 33.83 12.48
CA THR A 58 -6.36 33.01 12.20
C THR A 58 -6.43 32.32 10.84
N PRO A 59 -5.28 32.02 10.20
CA PRO A 59 -5.23 31.24 8.96
C PRO A 59 -5.34 29.72 9.20
N TYR A 60 -5.95 29.32 10.32
CA TYR A 60 -6.18 27.94 10.70
C TYR A 60 -7.42 27.80 11.60
N HIS A 61 -8.02 26.61 11.59
CA HIS A 61 -9.16 26.25 12.42
C HIS A 61 -8.99 24.86 13.03
N SER A 62 -9.26 24.70 14.33
CA SER A 62 -9.31 23.38 14.98
C SER A 62 -10.55 22.61 14.56
N ILE A 63 -10.40 21.31 14.31
CA ILE A 63 -11.48 20.37 13.96
C ILE A 63 -11.58 19.22 14.96
N GLU A 64 -11.16 19.46 16.21
CA GLU A 64 -11.16 18.45 17.27
C GLU A 64 -12.55 17.85 17.52
N ASP A 65 -13.58 18.68 17.49
CA ASP A 65 -14.97 18.28 17.71
C ASP A 65 -15.67 17.71 16.47
N LEU A 66 -14.98 17.64 15.31
CA LEU A 66 -15.58 17.14 14.08
C LEU A 66 -15.63 15.60 14.13
N PRO A 67 -16.82 14.97 14.03
CA PRO A 67 -16.93 13.51 14.06
C PRO A 67 -16.24 12.85 12.85
N SER A 68 -15.89 11.57 12.99
CA SER A 68 -15.36 10.79 11.87
C SER A 68 -16.35 10.76 10.70
N GLY A 69 -15.86 10.99 9.48
CA GLY A 69 -16.68 11.05 8.27
C GLY A 69 -16.02 11.82 7.13
N VAL A 70 -16.73 11.86 6.00
CA VAL A 70 -16.31 12.56 4.77
C VAL A 70 -17.01 13.91 4.66
N TYR A 71 -16.21 14.96 4.53
CA TYR A 71 -16.63 16.35 4.49
C TYR A 71 -16.01 17.07 3.30
N LEU A 72 -16.58 18.24 3.01
CA LEU A 72 -16.03 19.22 2.08
C LEU A 72 -15.75 20.50 2.86
N VAL A 73 -14.53 21.01 2.72
CA VAL A 73 -14.09 22.27 3.34
C VAL A 73 -13.81 23.34 2.29
N ARG A 74 -14.17 24.58 2.58
CA ARG A 74 -13.72 25.76 1.84
C ARG A 74 -13.45 26.92 2.77
N THR A 75 -12.64 27.86 2.30
CA THR A 75 -12.31 29.08 3.04
C THR A 75 -12.48 30.31 2.15
N ALA A 76 -12.72 31.46 2.77
CA ALA A 76 -12.71 32.75 2.09
C ALA A 76 -12.03 33.82 2.95
N PRO A 77 -11.10 34.61 2.40
CA PRO A 77 -10.63 35.81 3.10
C PRO A 77 -11.79 36.82 3.27
N LEU A 78 -11.78 37.50 4.40
CA LEU A 78 -12.72 38.57 4.72
C LEU A 78 -12.16 39.93 4.32
N ASN A 79 -13.00 40.76 3.69
CA ASN A 79 -12.67 42.16 3.42
C ASN A 79 -12.79 43.04 4.68
N LEU A 80 -12.51 44.34 4.56
CA LEU A 80 -12.64 45.31 5.67
C LEU A 80 -14.04 45.35 6.31
N PHE A 81 -15.08 44.95 5.58
CA PHE A 81 -16.47 44.88 6.05
C PHE A 81 -16.85 43.49 6.59
N LYS A 82 -15.88 42.60 6.85
CA LYS A 82 -16.08 41.24 7.34
C LYS A 82 -16.99 40.39 6.44
N LYS A 83 -16.99 40.65 5.13
CA LYS A 83 -17.69 39.86 4.11
C LYS A 83 -16.69 38.99 3.33
N PRO A 84 -17.06 37.73 2.98
CA PRO A 84 -16.24 36.90 2.09
C PRO A 84 -15.94 37.62 0.78
N ALA A 85 -14.66 37.75 0.43
CA ALA A 85 -14.25 38.34 -0.84
C ALA A 85 -14.36 37.33 -1.98
N VAL A 86 -13.68 36.18 -1.84
CA VAL A 86 -13.66 35.09 -2.81
C VAL A 86 -13.64 33.77 -2.06
N TRP A 87 -14.47 32.82 -2.47
CA TRP A 87 -14.45 31.47 -1.90
C TRP A 87 -13.41 30.60 -2.61
N SER A 88 -12.68 29.78 -1.84
CA SER A 88 -11.94 28.67 -2.40
C SER A 88 -12.88 27.64 -3.01
N ILE A 89 -12.33 26.81 -3.91
CA ILE A 89 -13.00 25.56 -4.28
C ILE A 89 -13.23 24.70 -3.04
N TRP A 90 -14.28 23.88 -3.08
CA TRP A 90 -14.48 22.83 -2.10
C TRP A 90 -13.35 21.80 -2.22
N LYS A 91 -12.78 21.39 -1.09
CA LYS A 91 -11.78 20.33 -1.00
C LYS A 91 -12.30 19.21 -0.12
N ASP A 92 -11.96 17.98 -0.46
CA ASP A 92 -12.29 16.81 0.35
C ASP A 92 -11.51 16.86 1.68
N LEU A 93 -12.21 16.51 2.75
CA LEU A 93 -11.69 16.36 4.10
C LEU A 93 -12.24 15.05 4.67
N GLU A 94 -11.35 14.13 4.99
CA GLU A 94 -11.73 12.89 5.66
C GLU A 94 -11.25 12.93 7.11
N VAL A 95 -12.16 12.67 8.04
CA VAL A 95 -11.87 12.51 9.46
C VAL A 95 -11.98 11.03 9.78
N ILE A 96 -10.84 10.40 10.06
CA ILE A 96 -10.77 8.99 10.44
C ILE A 96 -10.42 8.85 11.92
N ILE A 97 -10.87 7.76 12.53
CA ILE A 97 -10.48 7.40 13.90
C ILE A 97 -9.08 6.78 13.83
N SER A 98 -8.16 7.31 14.62
CA SER A 98 -6.79 6.79 14.71
C SER A 98 -6.71 5.86 15.92
N GLU A 99 -6.74 4.56 15.69
CA GLU A 99 -6.56 3.55 16.73
C GLU A 99 -5.07 3.19 16.87
N PRO A 100 -4.61 2.67 18.02
CA PRO A 100 -3.25 2.20 18.17
C PRO A 100 -2.94 1.08 17.15
N PRO A 101 -1.79 1.12 16.46
CA PRO A 101 -1.45 0.10 15.49
C PRO A 101 -1.18 -1.23 16.20
N LEU A 102 -1.73 -2.31 15.66
CA LEU A 102 -1.40 -3.67 16.05
C LEU A 102 -0.51 -4.28 14.99
N VAL A 103 0.48 -5.07 15.40
CA VAL A 103 1.38 -5.79 14.49
C VAL A 103 1.23 -7.26 14.82
N VAL A 104 0.84 -8.05 13.82
CA VAL A 104 0.74 -9.50 13.91
C VAL A 104 2.09 -10.06 13.45
N THR A 105 2.67 -10.95 14.24
CA THR A 105 3.92 -11.63 13.90
C THR A 105 3.61 -13.12 13.90
N GLU A 106 3.53 -13.74 12.72
CA GLU A 106 3.06 -15.13 12.56
C GLU A 106 4.06 -16.18 13.09
N GLU A 107 5.33 -15.81 13.30
CA GLU A 107 6.34 -16.68 13.89
C GLU A 107 7.19 -15.92 14.92
N GLU A 108 7.61 -16.57 16.02
CA GLU A 108 8.59 -16.05 16.99
C GLU A 108 10.00 -15.85 16.36
N LYS A 109 10.14 -16.07 15.05
CA LYS A 109 11.42 -16.00 14.33
C LYS A 109 11.52 -14.69 13.56
N PRO A 110 12.67 -13.99 13.67
CA PRO A 110 12.89 -12.74 12.95
C PRO A 110 12.94 -12.98 11.45
N ILE A 111 12.44 -12.02 10.67
CA ILE A 111 12.56 -12.02 9.21
C ILE A 111 14.04 -11.86 8.85
N ILE A 112 14.62 -12.84 8.16
CA ILE A 112 16.04 -12.82 7.78
C ILE A 112 16.23 -12.05 6.48
N LEU A 113 17.03 -10.98 6.51
CA LEU A 113 17.37 -10.19 5.33
C LEU A 113 18.87 -10.35 5.01
N PRO A 114 19.24 -10.65 3.75
CA PRO A 114 20.63 -10.72 3.35
C PRO A 114 21.25 -9.32 3.27
N LYS A 115 22.50 -9.22 3.72
CA LYS A 115 23.38 -8.05 3.52
C LYS A 115 24.11 -8.16 2.18
N SER A 116 24.43 -7.03 1.56
CA SER A 116 25.25 -7.02 0.32
C SER A 116 26.65 -7.59 0.56
N GLU A 117 27.09 -8.51 -0.31
CA GLU A 117 28.46 -9.05 -0.36
C GLU A 117 29.49 -8.01 -0.87
N THR A 118 29.04 -7.01 -1.64
CA THR A 118 29.90 -6.01 -2.29
C THR A 118 29.39 -4.59 -2.05
N LYS A 119 30.27 -3.69 -1.59
CA LYS A 119 29.96 -2.26 -1.34
C LYS A 119 29.46 -1.48 -2.58
N SER A 120 29.52 -2.07 -3.77
CA SER A 120 29.11 -1.46 -5.03
C SER A 120 27.68 -1.81 -5.47
N GLU A 121 27.05 -2.84 -4.91
CA GLU A 121 25.68 -3.26 -5.27
C GLU A 121 24.68 -2.94 -4.15
N LYS A 122 23.65 -2.17 -4.51
CA LYS A 122 22.56 -1.83 -3.59
C LYS A 122 21.69 -3.06 -3.35
N THR A 123 21.69 -3.58 -2.12
CA THR A 123 20.78 -4.67 -1.74
C THR A 123 19.49 -4.07 -1.22
N ILE A 124 18.44 -4.17 -2.04
CA ILE A 124 17.09 -3.73 -1.69
C ILE A 124 16.28 -4.96 -1.31
N SER A 125 15.81 -4.99 -0.07
CA SER A 125 14.95 -6.06 0.43
C SER A 125 13.51 -5.57 0.54
N ASN A 126 12.56 -6.40 0.11
CA ASN A 126 11.14 -6.17 0.31
C ASN A 126 10.74 -6.75 1.66
N LEU A 127 9.97 -6.01 2.43
CA LEU A 127 9.52 -6.39 3.77
C LEU A 127 8.04 -6.10 3.89
N THR A 128 7.25 -7.09 4.30
CA THR A 128 5.83 -6.92 4.57
C THR A 128 5.62 -6.89 6.08
N ILE A 129 4.83 -5.92 6.55
CA ILE A 129 4.36 -5.83 7.93
C ILE A 129 2.86 -6.09 7.92
N GLU A 130 2.44 -7.07 8.70
CA GLU A 130 1.04 -7.44 8.87
C GLU A 130 0.55 -7.02 10.26
N GLY A 131 -0.74 -6.70 10.37
CA GLY A 131 -1.27 -6.10 11.58
C GLY A 131 -2.71 -5.62 11.45
N GLU A 132 -3.08 -4.65 12.28
CA GLU A 132 -4.39 -4.01 12.24
C GLU A 132 -4.26 -2.50 12.52
N HIS A 133 -5.27 -1.75 12.08
CA HIS A 133 -5.41 -0.31 12.24
C HIS A 133 -4.32 0.54 11.59
N PHE A 134 -3.66 0.07 10.54
CA PHE A 134 -2.75 0.90 9.76
C PHE A 134 -3.50 1.99 8.99
N LEU A 135 -2.91 3.18 8.95
CA LEU A 135 -3.41 4.36 8.26
C LEU A 135 -2.38 4.81 7.23
N GLU A 136 -2.78 5.55 6.20
CA GLU A 136 -1.84 6.09 5.21
C GLU A 136 -0.71 6.92 5.86
N ALA A 137 -1.06 7.65 6.93
CA ALA A 137 -0.17 8.48 7.72
C ALA A 137 0.64 7.71 8.79
N THR A 138 0.50 6.38 8.89
CA THR A 138 1.29 5.55 9.82
C THR A 138 2.77 5.69 9.54
N LYS A 139 3.56 6.01 10.56
CA LYS A 139 5.03 6.04 10.49
C LYS A 139 5.58 4.67 10.85
N VAL A 140 6.62 4.26 10.13
CA VAL A 140 7.31 3.00 10.39
C VAL A 140 8.80 3.29 10.43
N ASP A 141 9.46 2.82 11.49
CA ASP A 141 10.89 2.93 11.70
C ASP A 141 11.46 1.56 12.08
N LEU A 142 12.64 1.24 11.56
CA LEU A 142 13.36 -0.01 11.85
C LEU A 142 14.67 0.37 12.51
N THR A 143 14.87 0.00 13.77
CA THR A 143 15.99 0.53 14.57
C THR A 143 16.76 -0.54 15.31
N LYS A 144 18.06 -0.30 15.50
CA LYS A 144 18.95 -1.15 16.29
C LYS A 144 19.90 -0.27 17.09
N LYS A 145 19.80 -0.30 18.42
CA LYS A 145 20.69 0.43 19.35
C LYS A 145 21.01 1.88 18.88
N ASN A 146 19.98 2.64 18.53
CA ASN A 146 20.01 4.03 18.01
C ASN A 146 20.43 4.23 16.54
N GLU A 147 20.57 3.16 15.75
CA GLU A 147 20.75 3.27 14.30
C GLU A 147 19.49 2.83 13.56
N SER A 148 19.06 3.65 12.59
CA SER A 148 17.90 3.34 11.74
C SER A 148 18.35 2.59 10.49
N LEU A 149 17.60 1.55 10.13
CA LEU A 149 17.67 0.95 8.80
C LEU A 149 16.93 1.88 7.82
N PRO A 150 17.56 2.31 6.70
CA PRO A 150 16.91 3.19 5.74
C PRO A 150 15.72 2.52 5.04
N ILE A 151 14.56 3.16 5.10
CA ILE A 151 13.36 2.76 4.35
C ILE A 151 13.31 3.60 3.06
N LEU A 152 13.45 2.93 1.92
CA LEU A 152 13.43 3.55 0.58
C LEU A 152 12.01 3.85 0.12
N SER A 153 11.05 3.00 0.48
CA SER A 153 9.63 3.23 0.19
C SER A 153 8.75 2.57 1.24
N LYS A 154 7.64 3.23 1.57
CA LYS A 154 6.57 2.73 2.43
C LYS A 154 5.24 2.83 1.68
N GLU A 155 4.59 1.72 1.45
CA GLU A 155 3.26 1.64 0.84
C GLU A 155 2.30 0.96 1.81
N VAL A 156 1.32 1.70 2.33
CA VAL A 156 0.24 1.12 3.13
C VAL A 156 -0.78 0.55 2.16
N LYS A 157 -0.92 -0.78 2.11
CA LYS A 157 -1.82 -1.47 1.17
C LYS A 157 -3.24 -1.55 1.71
N SER A 158 -3.37 -1.71 3.02
CA SER A 158 -4.65 -1.77 3.74
C SER A 158 -4.43 -1.38 5.20
N SER A 159 -5.51 -1.38 5.99
CA SER A 159 -5.44 -1.29 7.45
C SER A 159 -4.69 -2.45 8.10
N GLU A 160 -4.34 -3.49 7.34
CA GLU A 160 -3.73 -4.71 7.86
C GLU A 160 -2.35 -4.99 7.27
N ARG A 161 -1.93 -4.26 6.24
CA ARG A 161 -0.67 -4.53 5.54
C ARG A 161 0.08 -3.28 5.12
N ILE A 162 1.37 -3.24 5.45
CA ILE A 162 2.34 -2.25 4.98
C ILE A 162 3.47 -2.97 4.25
N ASP A 163 3.69 -2.60 3.00
CA ASP A 163 4.85 -3.05 2.21
C ASP A 163 5.97 -2.00 2.31
N LEU A 164 7.16 -2.45 2.66
CA LEU A 164 8.37 -1.66 2.78
C LEU A 164 9.43 -2.13 1.79
N LYS A 165 10.24 -1.19 1.31
CA LYS A 165 11.54 -1.49 0.69
C LYS A 165 12.63 -0.90 1.56
N VAL A 166 13.55 -1.75 2.01
CA VAL A 166 14.64 -1.36 2.90
C VAL A 166 15.97 -1.54 2.20
N ASP A 167 16.89 -0.60 2.45
CA ASP A 167 18.27 -0.69 1.97
C ASP A 167 19.12 -1.42 3.03
N THR A 168 19.58 -2.62 2.72
CA THR A 168 20.44 -3.41 3.61
C THR A 168 21.93 -3.29 3.27
N THR A 169 22.31 -2.43 2.31
CA THR A 169 23.69 -2.32 1.79
C THR A 169 24.69 -1.94 2.88
N GLU A 170 24.36 -0.92 3.68
CA GLU A 170 25.21 -0.43 4.79
C GLU A 170 24.71 -0.89 6.16
N ALA A 171 23.71 -1.79 6.20
CA ALA A 171 23.10 -2.24 7.44
C ALA A 171 24.07 -3.05 8.32
N LYS A 172 23.95 -2.91 9.64
CA LYS A 172 24.73 -3.68 10.60
C LYS A 172 24.07 -5.02 10.87
N THR A 173 24.80 -6.10 10.61
CA THR A 173 24.40 -7.49 10.86
C THR A 173 23.86 -7.69 12.29
N GLY A 174 22.68 -8.29 12.43
CA GLY A 174 22.00 -8.57 13.70
C GLY A 174 20.53 -8.10 13.74
N PRO A 175 19.89 -8.16 14.92
CA PRO A 175 18.47 -7.93 15.07
C PRO A 175 18.12 -6.44 15.06
N TYR A 176 16.95 -6.12 14.48
CA TYR A 176 16.35 -4.79 14.45
C TYR A 176 14.92 -4.85 14.99
N ASP A 177 14.55 -3.80 15.71
CA ASP A 177 13.22 -3.60 16.28
C ASP A 177 12.36 -2.77 15.31
N LEU A 178 11.10 -3.14 15.19
CA LEU A 178 10.11 -2.41 14.43
C LEU A 178 9.35 -1.44 15.33
N THR A 179 9.26 -0.18 14.92
CA THR A 179 8.41 0.83 15.56
C THR A 179 7.35 1.29 14.57
N VAL A 180 6.08 1.11 14.92
CA VAL A 180 4.93 1.55 14.13
C VAL A 180 4.15 2.59 14.93
N THR A 181 3.87 3.76 14.33
CA THR A 181 3.21 4.87 15.02
C THR A 181 2.09 5.45 14.17
N ASN A 182 0.86 5.36 14.66
CA ASN A 182 -0.27 6.08 14.07
C ASN A 182 -0.31 7.54 14.58
N PRO A 183 -0.88 8.48 13.79
CA PRO A 183 -1.05 9.87 14.23
C PRO A 183 -1.77 9.95 15.57
N TYR A 184 -1.25 10.78 16.48
CA TYR A 184 -1.80 11.01 17.82
C TYR A 184 -1.83 9.77 18.75
N GLN A 185 -1.19 8.67 18.36
CA GLN A 185 -1.08 7.46 19.16
C GLN A 185 0.35 7.25 19.65
N LYS A 186 0.49 6.47 20.72
CA LYS A 186 1.80 6.06 21.21
C LYS A 186 2.45 5.08 20.20
N PRO A 187 3.79 5.15 20.01
CA PRO A 187 4.49 4.18 19.19
C PRO A 187 4.32 2.75 19.72
N LYS A 188 4.04 1.80 18.82
CA LYS A 188 4.09 0.36 19.08
C LYS A 188 5.45 -0.16 18.67
N VAL A 189 6.19 -0.74 19.61
CA VAL A 189 7.50 -1.35 19.36
C VAL A 189 7.37 -2.87 19.39
N VAL A 190 7.92 -3.52 18.38
CA VAL A 190 8.06 -4.98 18.26
C VAL A 190 9.56 -5.29 18.21
N SER A 191 10.06 -5.92 19.27
CA SER A 191 11.48 -6.25 19.37
C SER A 191 11.85 -7.44 18.50
N ASN A 192 13.08 -7.45 17.98
CA ASN A 192 13.62 -8.54 17.16
C ASN A 192 12.72 -8.91 15.97
N PHE A 193 12.22 -7.90 15.25
CA PHE A 193 11.30 -8.09 14.14
C PHE A 193 12.01 -8.62 12.89
N LEU A 194 13.22 -8.12 12.61
CA LEU A 194 14.05 -8.58 11.49
C LEU A 194 15.50 -8.79 11.92
N GLN A 195 16.21 -9.65 11.19
CA GLN A 195 17.62 -9.96 11.39
C GLN A 195 18.38 -9.82 10.07
N VAL A 196 19.36 -8.92 10.02
CA VAL A 196 20.24 -8.78 8.86
C VAL A 196 21.41 -9.75 9.00
N GLU A 197 21.63 -10.62 8.02
CA GLU A 197 22.71 -11.62 8.02
C GLU A 197 23.68 -11.44 6.84
N GLU A 198 24.94 -11.85 7.03
CA GLU A 198 25.89 -11.95 5.93
C GLU A 198 25.54 -13.15 5.03
N PRO A 199 25.69 -13.03 3.70
CA PRO A 199 25.45 -14.13 2.80
C PRO A 199 26.36 -15.33 3.11
N LYS A 200 25.78 -16.52 3.19
CA LYS A 200 26.56 -17.75 3.38
C LYS A 200 27.21 -18.16 2.06
N HIS A 201 28.53 -17.99 1.94
CA HIS A 201 29.30 -18.62 0.87
C HIS A 201 29.28 -20.15 1.06
N THR A 202 28.58 -20.86 0.17
CA THR A 202 28.73 -22.31 0.02
C THR A 202 30.05 -22.60 -0.71
N THR A 203 31.09 -22.93 0.04
CA THR A 203 32.39 -23.35 -0.50
C THR A 203 32.29 -24.81 -0.97
N THR A 204 32.02 -25.03 -2.25
CA THR A 204 32.21 -26.33 -2.90
C THR A 204 33.71 -26.59 -3.00
N THR A 205 34.23 -27.53 -2.20
CA THR A 205 35.60 -28.02 -2.35
C THR A 205 35.60 -29.22 -3.28
N ASP A 206 36.27 -29.04 -4.42
CA ASP A 206 36.59 -30.08 -5.40
C ASP A 206 37.37 -31.24 -4.77
N SER A 207 37.01 -32.47 -5.16
CA SER A 207 37.97 -33.57 -5.31
C SER A 207 37.54 -34.43 -6.48
N LYS A 208 38.32 -34.31 -7.58
CA LYS A 208 38.24 -35.13 -8.78
C LYS A 208 38.62 -36.58 -8.50
N GLN A 209 37.84 -37.52 -9.05
CA GLN A 209 38.40 -38.68 -9.76
C GLN A 209 37.42 -39.19 -10.83
N GLU A 210 37.91 -39.27 -12.07
CA GLU A 210 37.29 -39.91 -13.25
C GLU A 210 37.16 -41.44 -13.00
N THR A 211 36.35 -42.29 -13.64
CA THR A 211 35.68 -42.30 -14.96
C THR A 211 34.63 -43.44 -14.98
N SER A 212 33.68 -43.33 -15.93
CA SER A 212 33.05 -44.41 -16.74
C SER A 212 31.57 -44.83 -16.52
N VAL A 213 30.74 -44.30 -17.42
CA VAL A 213 29.77 -44.97 -18.34
C VAL A 213 28.62 -45.85 -17.78
N SER A 214 27.43 -45.26 -17.87
CA SER A 214 26.13 -45.78 -18.36
C SER A 214 25.34 -46.90 -17.68
N GLN A 215 24.11 -46.49 -17.34
CA GLN A 215 22.79 -47.11 -17.55
C GLN A 215 22.06 -47.81 -16.38
N LYS A 216 20.99 -47.12 -15.96
CA LYS A 216 19.65 -47.58 -15.54
C LYS A 216 19.53 -48.51 -14.32
N SER A 217 19.00 -47.95 -13.23
CA SER A 217 17.65 -48.29 -12.72
C SER A 217 17.31 -47.44 -11.48
N ASN A 218 16.13 -46.82 -11.50
CA ASN A 218 15.43 -46.19 -10.36
C ASN A 218 15.00 -47.27 -9.33
N PRO A 219 14.55 -46.97 -8.07
CA PRO A 219 13.79 -45.75 -7.70
C PRO A 219 13.91 -45.21 -6.24
N LYS A 220 13.26 -44.05 -6.05
CA LYS A 220 12.61 -43.48 -4.83
C LYS A 220 13.35 -42.41 -4.04
N GLU A 221 13.03 -41.16 -4.37
CA GLU A 221 12.70 -40.14 -3.36
C GLU A 221 11.60 -39.20 -3.90
N ASN A 222 10.68 -38.82 -3.02
CA ASN A 222 9.40 -38.19 -3.34
C ASN A 222 9.56 -36.67 -3.53
N PRO A 223 8.86 -36.03 -4.49
CA PRO A 223 9.25 -34.73 -5.04
C PRO A 223 8.46 -33.53 -4.47
N GLU A 224 9.16 -32.41 -4.31
CA GLU A 224 8.59 -31.08 -4.47
C GLU A 224 7.97 -30.98 -5.88
N THR A 225 6.67 -30.66 -5.92
CA THR A 225 5.89 -30.50 -7.14
C THR A 225 6.43 -29.36 -8.01
N LYS A 226 7.31 -29.70 -8.96
CA LYS A 226 7.50 -28.94 -10.20
C LYS A 226 6.18 -28.97 -10.98
N LYS A 227 5.45 -27.86 -11.00
CA LYS A 227 4.32 -27.69 -11.93
C LYS A 227 4.85 -27.79 -13.37
N PRO A 228 4.18 -28.53 -14.27
CA PRO A 228 4.59 -28.63 -15.67
C PRO A 228 4.49 -27.25 -16.35
N LYS A 229 5.48 -26.91 -17.19
CA LYS A 229 5.41 -25.74 -18.07
C LYS A 229 4.28 -25.96 -19.10
N VAL A 230 3.11 -25.41 -18.84
CA VAL A 230 1.99 -25.38 -19.79
C VAL A 230 2.32 -24.36 -20.88
N ASN A 231 2.37 -24.79 -22.13
CA ASN A 231 2.62 -23.90 -23.28
C ASN A 231 1.30 -23.24 -23.72
N VAL A 232 1.34 -21.95 -24.07
CA VAL A 232 0.17 -21.19 -24.53
C VAL A 232 -0.36 -21.78 -25.86
N PRO A 233 -1.64 -22.22 -25.94
CA PRO A 233 -2.21 -22.81 -27.15
C PRO A 233 -2.32 -21.77 -28.28
N LYS A 234 -1.79 -22.08 -29.47
CA LYS A 234 -1.92 -21.21 -30.65
C LYS A 234 -3.27 -21.46 -31.33
N GLY A 235 -4.04 -20.40 -31.59
CA GLY A 235 -5.29 -20.45 -32.37
C GLY A 235 -6.57 -20.78 -31.59
N LYS A 236 -6.47 -20.94 -30.27
CA LYS A 236 -7.61 -21.11 -29.36
C LYS A 236 -8.05 -19.74 -28.82
N GLY A 237 -9.35 -19.48 -28.71
CA GLY A 237 -9.87 -18.24 -28.12
C GLY A 237 -9.69 -18.22 -26.60
N PHE A 238 -9.55 -17.03 -25.99
CA PHE A 238 -9.32 -16.89 -24.55
C PHE A 238 -10.44 -17.49 -23.69
N HIS A 239 -11.68 -17.43 -24.19
CA HIS A 239 -12.84 -18.03 -23.53
C HIS A 239 -12.72 -19.54 -23.33
N ASP A 240 -11.97 -20.23 -24.17
CA ASP A 240 -11.79 -21.68 -24.12
C ASP A 240 -10.57 -22.12 -23.30
N TYR A 241 -9.70 -21.18 -22.91
CA TYR A 241 -8.48 -21.49 -22.18
C TYR A 241 -8.82 -22.21 -20.87
N THR A 242 -7.95 -23.12 -20.45
CA THR A 242 -7.96 -23.57 -19.05
C THR A 242 -7.40 -22.48 -18.16
N TYR A 243 -7.66 -22.57 -16.86
CA TYR A 243 -7.05 -21.69 -15.88
C TYR A 243 -5.51 -21.64 -16.01
N GLU A 244 -4.88 -22.79 -16.20
CA GLU A 244 -3.42 -22.93 -16.32
C GLU A 244 -2.88 -22.33 -17.62
N GLU A 245 -3.58 -22.52 -18.74
CA GLU A 245 -3.24 -21.91 -20.03
C GLU A 245 -3.33 -20.38 -19.96
N MET A 246 -4.34 -19.87 -19.26
CA MET A 246 -4.53 -18.43 -19.07
C MET A 246 -3.44 -17.81 -18.19
N LEU A 247 -3.03 -18.50 -17.12
CA LEU A 247 -1.88 -18.06 -16.32
C LEU A 247 -0.59 -18.04 -17.15
N ALA A 248 -0.32 -19.10 -17.92
CA ALA A 248 0.84 -19.14 -18.80
C ALA A 248 0.82 -18.02 -19.86
N PHE A 249 -0.36 -17.65 -20.35
CA PHE A 249 -0.54 -16.51 -21.24
C PHE A 249 -0.16 -15.20 -20.53
N LEU A 250 -0.70 -14.92 -19.34
CA LEU A 250 -0.40 -13.70 -18.58
C LEU A 250 1.10 -13.58 -18.22
N GLU A 251 1.76 -14.69 -17.92
CA GLU A 251 3.21 -14.73 -17.66
C GLU A 251 4.03 -14.42 -18.92
N SER A 252 3.50 -14.75 -20.10
CA SER A 252 4.16 -14.47 -21.38
C SER A 252 3.85 -13.08 -21.93
N ASP A 253 2.67 -12.52 -21.63
CA ASP A 253 2.16 -11.25 -22.16
C ASP A 253 2.63 -10.04 -21.33
N VAL A 254 3.94 -9.95 -21.10
CA VAL A 254 4.54 -8.88 -20.30
C VAL A 254 4.73 -7.62 -21.16
N ALA A 255 4.24 -6.48 -20.68
CA ALA A 255 4.42 -5.19 -21.34
C ALA A 255 5.88 -4.72 -21.25
N VAL A 256 6.71 -5.12 -22.21
CA VAL A 256 8.16 -4.82 -22.27
C VAL A 256 8.45 -3.31 -22.16
N ASN A 257 7.56 -2.48 -22.69
CA ASN A 257 7.68 -1.02 -22.68
C ASN A 257 7.12 -0.36 -21.41
N CYS A 258 6.55 -1.14 -20.47
CA CYS A 258 5.90 -0.66 -19.25
C CYS A 258 6.50 -1.30 -17.99
N LYS A 259 7.71 -0.87 -17.61
CA LYS A 259 8.45 -1.46 -16.49
C LYS A 259 7.78 -1.31 -15.12
N HIS A 260 6.79 -0.43 -14.99
CA HIS A 260 6.13 -0.10 -13.72
C HIS A 260 4.77 -0.78 -13.52
N THR A 261 4.34 -1.65 -14.45
CA THR A 261 3.05 -2.34 -14.34
C THR A 261 3.20 -3.85 -14.50
N LYS A 262 2.32 -4.61 -13.83
CA LYS A 262 2.12 -6.04 -14.04
C LYS A 262 0.89 -6.33 -14.92
N VAL A 263 0.22 -5.28 -15.39
CA VAL A 263 -0.96 -5.40 -16.26
C VAL A 263 -0.52 -5.99 -17.61
N PRO A 264 -1.28 -6.97 -18.18
CA PRO A 264 -0.91 -7.64 -19.42
C PRO A 264 -0.84 -6.68 -20.61
N ALA A 265 0.15 -6.86 -21.47
CA ALA A 265 0.41 -5.98 -22.61
C ALA A 265 -0.80 -5.84 -23.54
N LEU A 266 -1.53 -6.93 -23.78
CA LEU A 266 -2.75 -6.96 -24.60
C LEU A 266 -3.83 -5.98 -24.12
N THR A 267 -3.86 -5.72 -22.81
CA THR A 267 -4.88 -4.88 -22.16
C THR A 267 -4.48 -3.41 -22.09
N LEU A 268 -3.30 -3.03 -22.61
CA LEU A 268 -2.78 -1.66 -22.59
C LEU A 268 -2.91 -0.99 -23.95
N SER A 269 -3.32 0.28 -23.97
CA SER A 269 -3.22 1.15 -25.15
C SER A 269 -1.97 2.02 -25.09
N GLU A 270 -1.77 2.69 -23.95
CA GLU A 270 -0.65 3.61 -23.74
C GLU A 270 0.00 3.42 -22.38
N CYS A 271 1.27 3.77 -22.32
CA CYS A 271 2.10 3.59 -21.16
C CYS A 271 2.79 4.89 -20.77
N HIS A 272 2.45 5.41 -19.60
CA HIS A 272 3.03 6.63 -19.05
C HIS A 272 3.86 6.31 -17.82
N LYS A 273 4.67 7.26 -17.37
CA LYS A 273 5.57 7.05 -16.21
C LYS A 273 4.83 6.75 -14.90
N THR A 274 3.62 7.30 -14.74
CA THR A 274 2.85 7.26 -13.49
C THR A 274 1.48 6.58 -13.62
N TYR A 275 1.05 6.23 -14.84
CA TYR A 275 -0.22 5.58 -15.10
C TYR A 275 -0.18 4.80 -16.43
N VAL A 276 -1.15 3.92 -16.62
CA VAL A 276 -1.36 3.22 -17.90
C VAL A 276 -2.76 3.51 -18.40
N ILE A 277 -2.94 3.51 -19.71
CA ILE A 277 -4.27 3.60 -20.33
C ILE A 277 -4.65 2.19 -20.78
N LEU A 278 -5.83 1.74 -20.37
CA LEU A 278 -6.34 0.40 -20.68
C LEU A 278 -7.03 0.40 -22.04
N ASN A 279 -6.85 -0.69 -22.78
CA ASN A 279 -7.47 -0.92 -24.09
C ASN A 279 -8.58 -1.95 -23.99
N PHE A 280 -9.82 -1.49 -23.79
CA PHE A 280 -11.01 -2.33 -23.77
C PHE A 280 -11.78 -2.33 -25.10
N SER A 281 -11.11 -2.02 -26.21
CA SER A 281 -11.74 -1.96 -27.53
C SER A 281 -12.21 -3.34 -28.03
N GLY A 282 -11.64 -4.43 -27.48
CA GLY A 282 -12.07 -5.80 -27.75
C GLY A 282 -12.61 -6.49 -26.49
N GLU A 283 -13.62 -7.35 -26.68
CA GLU A 283 -14.23 -8.14 -25.60
C GLU A 283 -13.21 -9.06 -24.92
N ASP A 284 -12.28 -9.63 -25.70
CA ASP A 284 -11.17 -10.43 -25.21
C ASP A 284 -10.25 -9.62 -24.28
N ASN A 285 -9.87 -8.39 -24.65
CA ASN A 285 -8.99 -7.56 -23.83
C ASN A 285 -9.63 -7.24 -22.48
N HIS A 286 -10.94 -6.94 -22.48
CA HIS A 286 -11.67 -6.66 -21.25
C HIS A 286 -11.74 -7.91 -20.38
N SER A 287 -12.07 -9.07 -20.97
CA SER A 287 -12.13 -10.36 -20.26
C SER A 287 -10.77 -10.78 -19.69
N VAL A 288 -9.67 -10.54 -20.43
CA VAL A 288 -8.30 -10.79 -19.96
C VAL A 288 -7.95 -9.89 -18.77
N PHE A 289 -8.31 -8.60 -18.83
CA PHE A 289 -8.07 -7.67 -17.73
C PHE A 289 -8.87 -8.02 -16.47
N GLU A 290 -10.14 -8.38 -16.63
CA GLU A 290 -10.99 -8.81 -15.53
C GLU A 290 -10.53 -10.15 -14.95
N PHE A 291 -9.99 -11.05 -15.77
CA PHE A 291 -9.33 -12.26 -15.28
C PHE A 291 -8.03 -11.94 -14.53
N TYR A 292 -7.26 -10.95 -14.99
CA TYR A 292 -6.08 -10.47 -14.26
C TYR A 292 -6.45 -9.93 -12.87
N LYS A 293 -7.57 -9.18 -12.76
CA LYS A 293 -8.13 -8.77 -11.46
C LYS A 293 -8.56 -9.95 -10.59
N LEU A 294 -9.13 -10.99 -11.20
CA LEU A 294 -9.58 -12.20 -10.51
C LEU A 294 -8.44 -12.98 -9.82
N ILE A 295 -7.22 -12.87 -10.32
CA ILE A 295 -6.03 -13.49 -9.74
C ILE A 295 -5.20 -12.52 -8.88
N SER A 296 -5.64 -11.27 -8.72
CA SER A 296 -4.94 -10.27 -7.93
C SER A 296 -5.12 -10.51 -6.42
N GLU A 297 -4.20 -10.00 -5.62
CA GLU A 297 -4.28 -10.03 -4.15
C GLU A 297 -5.31 -9.03 -3.59
N ASN A 298 -5.82 -8.10 -4.41
CA ASN A 298 -6.79 -7.09 -3.98
C ASN A 298 -8.23 -7.66 -3.96
N GLN A 299 -8.88 -7.61 -2.80
CA GLN A 299 -10.25 -8.11 -2.61
C GLN A 299 -11.27 -7.38 -3.49
N SER A 300 -11.20 -6.05 -3.60
CA SER A 300 -12.12 -5.25 -4.41
C SER A 300 -12.00 -5.59 -5.90
N ASP A 301 -10.78 -5.86 -6.38
CA ASP A 301 -10.54 -6.31 -7.75
C ASP A 301 -11.20 -7.67 -8.00
N ARG A 302 -11.02 -8.64 -7.09
CA ARG A 302 -11.65 -9.96 -7.21
C ARG A 302 -13.18 -9.88 -7.16
N ILE A 303 -13.74 -9.10 -6.23
CA ILE A 303 -15.20 -8.91 -6.11
C ILE A 303 -15.77 -8.30 -7.39
N SER A 304 -15.14 -7.25 -7.92
CA SER A 304 -15.60 -6.64 -9.18
C SER A 304 -15.46 -7.58 -10.37
N ALA A 305 -14.40 -8.41 -10.43
CA ALA A 305 -14.24 -9.43 -11.46
C ALA A 305 -15.32 -10.52 -11.38
N TYR A 306 -15.72 -10.96 -10.16
CA TYR A 306 -16.83 -11.91 -9.99
C TYR A 306 -18.12 -11.37 -10.62
N GLN A 307 -18.44 -10.11 -10.35
CA GLN A 307 -19.62 -9.44 -10.88
C GLN A 307 -19.53 -9.25 -12.40
N PHE A 308 -18.34 -8.95 -12.92
CA PHE A 308 -18.12 -8.82 -14.35
C PHE A 308 -18.43 -10.13 -15.07
N PHE A 309 -17.83 -11.24 -14.64
CA PHE A 309 -18.00 -12.54 -15.32
C PHE A 309 -19.39 -13.13 -15.16
N SER A 310 -20.09 -12.86 -14.05
CA SER A 310 -21.48 -13.28 -13.90
C SER A 310 -22.44 -12.48 -14.77
N THR A 311 -22.14 -11.20 -15.02
CA THR A 311 -22.96 -10.31 -15.85
C THR A 311 -22.69 -10.52 -17.34
N ASN A 312 -21.42 -10.71 -17.72
CA ASN A 312 -20.95 -10.87 -19.10
C ASN A 312 -20.57 -12.34 -19.38
N CYS A 313 -21.48 -13.25 -19.10
CA CYS A 313 -21.20 -14.68 -19.09
C CYS A 313 -21.48 -15.42 -20.42
N SER A 314 -21.78 -14.70 -21.49
CA SER A 314 -22.12 -15.27 -22.81
C SER A 314 -21.24 -14.62 -23.90
N PRO A 315 -20.19 -15.30 -24.40
CA PRO A 315 -19.83 -16.69 -24.11
C PRO A 315 -19.12 -16.86 -22.75
N LYS A 316 -19.28 -18.03 -22.13
CA LYS A 316 -18.66 -18.30 -20.82
C LYS A 316 -17.14 -18.23 -20.88
N PHE A 317 -16.54 -17.40 -20.04
CA PHE A 317 -15.09 -17.33 -19.89
C PHE A 317 -14.59 -18.46 -18.97
N ARG A 318 -14.22 -19.60 -19.57
CA ARG A 318 -13.84 -20.83 -18.85
C ARG A 318 -12.73 -20.63 -17.81
N PRO A 319 -11.64 -19.89 -18.05
CA PRO A 319 -10.59 -19.69 -17.05
C PRO A 319 -11.13 -19.06 -15.76
N ALA A 320 -12.03 -18.08 -15.88
CA ALA A 320 -12.61 -17.39 -14.73
C ALA A 320 -13.49 -18.35 -13.91
N LEU A 321 -14.28 -19.18 -14.57
CA LEU A 321 -15.12 -20.16 -13.89
C LEU A 321 -14.28 -21.17 -13.10
N GLU A 322 -13.23 -21.71 -13.72
CA GLU A 322 -12.29 -22.63 -13.05
C GLU A 322 -11.60 -21.96 -11.85
N ARG A 323 -11.16 -20.70 -12.00
CA ARG A 323 -10.54 -19.93 -10.91
C ARG A 323 -11.49 -19.67 -9.75
N MET A 324 -12.74 -19.29 -10.04
CA MET A 324 -13.78 -19.03 -9.03
C MET A 324 -14.19 -20.32 -8.31
N ASP A 325 -14.29 -21.45 -9.03
CA ASP A 325 -14.55 -22.76 -8.43
C ASP A 325 -13.42 -23.19 -7.48
N LEU A 326 -12.15 -22.97 -7.88
CA LEU A 326 -10.99 -23.21 -7.01
C LEU A 326 -11.04 -22.32 -5.76
N GLN A 327 -11.37 -21.03 -5.90
CA GLN A 327 -11.49 -20.13 -4.75
C GLN A 327 -12.63 -20.54 -3.81
N SER A 328 -13.75 -21.02 -4.37
CA SER A 328 -14.91 -21.45 -3.60
C SER A 328 -14.60 -22.69 -2.74
N LYS A 329 -13.74 -23.59 -3.23
CA LYS A 329 -13.24 -24.73 -2.45
C LYS A 329 -12.37 -24.29 -1.27
N ASN A 330 -11.62 -23.20 -1.43
CA ASN A 330 -10.74 -22.63 -0.40
C ASN A 330 -11.37 -21.43 0.34
N ARG A 331 -12.72 -21.38 0.41
CA ARG A 331 -13.48 -20.25 0.94
C ARG A 331 -13.18 -19.87 2.40
N SER A 332 -12.58 -20.77 3.19
CA SER A 332 -12.18 -20.49 4.58
C SER A 332 -11.19 -19.33 4.68
N ASN A 333 -10.38 -19.12 3.64
CA ASN A 333 -9.33 -18.10 3.60
C ASN A 333 -9.83 -16.79 2.98
N LEU A 334 -11.12 -16.71 2.64
CA LEU A 334 -11.74 -15.50 2.12
C LEU A 334 -12.38 -14.72 3.27
N ASP A 335 -12.25 -13.40 3.17
CA ASP A 335 -13.05 -12.43 3.91
C ASP A 335 -14.56 -12.74 3.77
N PRO A 336 -15.38 -12.52 4.81
CA PRO A 336 -16.82 -12.82 4.75
C PRO A 336 -17.56 -12.14 3.59
N ASP A 337 -17.23 -10.90 3.26
CA ASP A 337 -17.91 -10.15 2.20
C ASP A 337 -17.52 -10.70 0.82
N GLU A 338 -16.24 -11.00 0.62
CA GLU A 338 -15.77 -11.66 -0.60
C GLU A 338 -16.40 -13.04 -0.77
N ARG A 339 -16.47 -13.82 0.32
CA ARG A 339 -17.07 -15.15 0.33
C ARG A 339 -18.53 -15.10 -0.11
N GLN A 340 -19.29 -14.14 0.41
CA GLN A 340 -20.69 -13.94 0.04
C GLN A 340 -20.81 -13.54 -1.43
N SER A 341 -20.01 -12.59 -1.90
CA SER A 341 -20.00 -12.15 -3.29
C SER A 341 -19.64 -13.30 -4.23
N LEU A 342 -18.60 -14.07 -3.93
CA LEU A 342 -18.16 -15.22 -4.73
C LEU A 342 -19.29 -16.26 -4.85
N LEU A 343 -19.95 -16.62 -3.75
CA LEU A 343 -21.04 -17.61 -3.78
C LEU A 343 -22.21 -17.14 -4.65
N GLN A 344 -22.61 -15.88 -4.49
CA GLN A 344 -23.71 -15.29 -5.25
C GLN A 344 -23.38 -15.26 -6.75
N GLU A 345 -22.23 -14.69 -7.11
CA GLU A 345 -21.87 -14.48 -8.50
C GLU A 345 -21.46 -15.78 -9.21
N LEU A 346 -20.81 -16.71 -8.52
CA LEU A 346 -20.49 -18.04 -9.09
C LEU A 346 -21.75 -18.83 -9.42
N THR A 347 -22.79 -18.73 -8.59
CA THR A 347 -24.08 -19.38 -8.85
C THR A 347 -24.72 -18.82 -10.14
N LYS A 348 -24.70 -17.49 -10.32
CA LYS A 348 -25.16 -16.85 -11.55
C LYS A 348 -24.33 -17.29 -12.76
N PHE A 349 -23.00 -17.27 -12.62
CA PHE A 349 -22.09 -17.58 -13.71
C PHE A 349 -22.22 -19.04 -14.20
N ARG A 350 -22.42 -19.99 -13.28
CA ARG A 350 -22.71 -21.40 -13.62
C ARG A 350 -24.01 -21.54 -14.42
N ASN A 351 -25.03 -20.77 -14.08
CA ASN A 351 -26.36 -20.83 -14.69
C ASN A 351 -26.48 -20.10 -16.03
N CYS A 352 -25.44 -19.40 -16.48
CA CYS A 352 -25.48 -18.75 -17.78
C CYS A 352 -25.62 -19.76 -18.94
N SER A 353 -26.28 -19.36 -20.01
CA SER A 353 -26.33 -20.14 -21.27
C SER A 353 -24.92 -20.27 -21.85
N ARG A 354 -24.67 -21.41 -22.49
CA ARG A 354 -23.36 -21.73 -23.07
C ARG A 354 -23.15 -21.00 -24.38
#